data_AF-C4M8T5-F1
#
_entry.id   AF-C4M8T5-F1
#
_cell.length_a   1.000
_cell.length_b   1.000
_cell.length_c   1.000
_cell.angle_alpha   90.00
_cell.angle_beta   90.00
_cell.angle_gamma   90.00
#
_symmetry.space_group_name_H-M   'P 1'
#
loop_
_entity.id
_entity.type
_entity.pdbx_description
1 polymer ?
#
loop_
_entity_poly.entity_id
_entity_poly.type
_entity_poly.pdbx_seq_one_letter_code
_entity_poly.pdbx_strand_id
1 'polypeptide(L)'
;MKIGYNEIMIVSKYFEDINDFINLEIGVKRFRGNMERFHFNPIPLNQYSRKLFPNIETFHIYNKEDEIFKEGRINKYVIWYKMSYSRYLKEKEEMNEYKNIEYTRKYRNIFGNTIQKEVNSLGINCFYECNDIQESEIPTSVSKIENGCFCECSSLKTINIPSSFTSFGICCFYH
;
A
#
# COMPACT_ATOMS: atom_id res chain seq x y z
N MET A 1 25.21 -7.02 -24.20
CA MET A 1 25.10 -6.72 -22.75
C MET A 1 24.87 -8.03 -22.01
N LYS A 2 25.73 -8.42 -21.04
CA LYS A 2 25.48 -9.60 -20.19
C LYS A 2 24.75 -9.12 -18.93
N ILE A 3 23.50 -9.55 -18.76
CA ILE A 3 22.72 -9.32 -17.53
C ILE A 3 23.37 -10.16 -16.42
N GLY A 4 23.71 -9.53 -15.31
CA GLY A 4 24.26 -10.16 -14.12
C GLY A 4 23.17 -10.54 -13.12
N TYR A 5 23.63 -10.98 -11.96
CA TYR A 5 22.78 -11.49 -10.88
C TYR A 5 21.92 -10.40 -10.21
N ASN A 6 22.41 -9.18 -10.11
CA ASN A 6 21.64 -8.10 -9.49
C ASN A 6 20.59 -7.57 -10.46
N GLU A 7 20.95 -7.48 -11.74
CA GLU A 7 20.07 -7.06 -12.81
C GLU A 7 18.92 -8.05 -12.98
N ILE A 8 19.18 -9.37 -12.91
CA ILE A 8 18.10 -10.35 -13.04
C ILE A 8 17.14 -10.32 -11.84
N MET A 9 17.64 -10.07 -10.61
CA MET A 9 16.74 -9.89 -9.46
C MET A 9 15.83 -8.67 -9.64
N ILE A 10 16.34 -7.58 -10.23
CA ILE A 10 15.54 -6.38 -10.53
C ILE A 10 14.48 -6.72 -11.58
N VAL A 11 14.85 -7.41 -12.66
CA VAL A 11 13.92 -7.82 -13.72
C VAL A 11 12.85 -8.76 -13.18
N SER A 12 13.22 -9.73 -12.33
CA SER A 12 12.29 -10.69 -11.74
C SER A 12 11.23 -10.06 -10.83
N LYS A 13 11.40 -8.82 -10.37
CA LYS A 13 10.33 -8.10 -9.65
C LYS A 13 9.12 -7.76 -10.52
N TYR A 14 9.27 -7.85 -11.85
CA TYR A 14 8.21 -7.59 -12.82
C TYR A 14 7.55 -8.88 -13.34
N PHE A 15 7.93 -10.04 -12.79
CA PHE A 15 7.28 -11.31 -13.11
C PHE A 15 5.88 -11.36 -12.50
N GLU A 16 4.95 -11.99 -13.22
CA GLU A 16 3.54 -12.00 -12.87
C GLU A 16 3.21 -13.16 -11.92
N ASP A 17 3.84 -14.31 -12.14
CA ASP A 17 3.57 -15.51 -11.37
C ASP A 17 4.83 -16.33 -11.06
N ILE A 18 4.65 -17.43 -10.32
CA ILE A 18 5.75 -18.31 -9.91
C ILE A 18 6.39 -19.05 -11.09
N ASN A 19 5.65 -19.30 -12.18
CA ASN A 19 6.15 -20.01 -13.34
C ASN A 19 7.22 -19.18 -14.06
N ASP A 20 7.10 -17.85 -14.07
CA ASP A 20 8.15 -16.98 -14.63
C ASP A 20 9.50 -17.18 -13.93
N PHE A 21 9.50 -17.29 -12.59
CA PHE A 21 10.70 -17.56 -11.81
C PHE A 21 11.25 -18.96 -12.10
N ILE A 22 10.37 -19.97 -12.12
CA ILE A 22 10.75 -21.36 -12.39
C ILE A 22 11.35 -21.47 -13.81
N ASN A 23 10.70 -20.88 -14.80
CA ASN A 23 11.13 -20.88 -16.20
C ASN A 23 12.48 -20.18 -16.37
N LEU A 24 12.70 -19.07 -15.65
CA LEU A 24 13.99 -18.38 -15.63
C LEU A 24 15.12 -19.30 -15.14
N GLU A 25 14.93 -19.97 -14.00
CA GLU A 25 15.98 -20.79 -13.40
C GLU A 25 16.23 -22.11 -14.16
N ILE A 26 15.17 -22.70 -14.71
CA ILE A 26 15.28 -23.93 -15.52
C ILE A 26 15.87 -23.59 -16.89
N GLY A 27 15.35 -22.56 -17.56
CA GLY A 27 15.73 -22.17 -18.91
C GLY A 27 17.12 -21.54 -19.00
N VAL A 28 17.57 -20.86 -17.94
CA VAL A 28 18.86 -20.15 -17.92
C VAL A 28 19.69 -20.62 -16.73
N LYS A 29 20.42 -21.73 -16.89
CA LYS A 29 21.18 -22.41 -15.82
C LYS A 29 22.05 -21.51 -14.94
N ARG A 30 22.61 -20.43 -15.49
CA ARG A 30 23.44 -19.48 -14.72
C ARG A 30 22.63 -18.72 -13.66
N PHE A 31 21.31 -18.62 -13.79
CA PHE A 31 20.42 -17.94 -12.83
C PHE A 31 19.73 -18.90 -11.87
N ARG A 32 20.15 -20.17 -11.78
CA ARG A 32 19.68 -21.08 -10.73
C ARG A 32 19.97 -20.51 -9.34
N GLY A 33 19.03 -20.66 -8.42
CA GLY A 33 19.10 -20.11 -7.07
C GLY A 33 18.79 -18.60 -7.02
N ASN A 34 18.18 -18.03 -8.05
CA ASN A 34 17.77 -16.62 -8.04
C ASN A 34 16.70 -16.35 -6.96
N MET A 35 15.72 -17.26 -6.81
CA MET A 35 14.66 -17.16 -5.79
C MET A 35 15.21 -17.16 -4.36
N GLU A 36 16.30 -17.90 -4.10
CA GLU A 36 16.95 -17.93 -2.77
C GLU A 36 17.55 -16.58 -2.36
N ARG A 37 17.79 -15.68 -3.32
CA ARG A 37 18.42 -14.37 -3.08
C ARG A 37 17.40 -13.31 -2.66
N PHE A 38 16.11 -13.62 -2.72
CA PHE A 38 15.06 -12.72 -2.27
C PHE A 38 14.88 -12.80 -0.76
N HIS A 39 14.96 -11.63 -0.12
CA HIS A 39 14.63 -11.44 1.30
C HIS A 39 13.19 -10.92 1.51
N PHE A 40 12.43 -10.80 0.42
CA PHE A 40 11.02 -10.46 0.40
C PHE A 40 10.32 -11.23 -0.73
N ASN A 41 9.03 -11.48 -0.63
CA ASN A 41 8.29 -12.11 -1.72
C ASN A 41 7.95 -11.09 -2.82
N PRO A 42 8.41 -11.29 -4.07
CA PRO A 42 8.13 -10.37 -5.17
C PRO A 42 6.68 -10.47 -5.70
N ILE A 43 6.01 -11.59 -5.41
CA ILE A 43 4.63 -11.89 -5.79
C ILE A 43 3.86 -12.44 -4.58
N PRO A 44 2.51 -12.47 -4.60
CA PRO A 44 1.75 -13.25 -3.64
C PRO A 44 2.18 -14.72 -3.66
N LEU A 45 2.31 -15.32 -2.47
CA LEU A 45 2.74 -16.71 -2.33
C LEU A 45 1.62 -17.57 -1.77
N ASN A 46 1.65 -18.84 -2.15
CA ASN A 46 0.86 -19.93 -1.59
C ASN A 46 1.79 -20.98 -0.96
N GLN A 47 1.22 -22.01 -0.32
CA GLN A 47 2.01 -23.06 0.33
C GLN A 47 3.09 -23.71 -0.55
N TYR A 48 2.86 -23.82 -1.87
CA TYR A 48 3.84 -24.37 -2.81
C TYR A 48 4.98 -23.37 -3.07
N SER A 49 4.64 -22.18 -3.56
CA SER A 49 5.61 -21.15 -3.96
C SER A 49 6.41 -20.61 -2.77
N ARG A 50 5.84 -20.60 -1.56
CA ARG A 50 6.56 -20.22 -0.33
C ARG A 50 7.82 -21.02 -0.10
N LYS A 51 7.83 -22.31 -0.48
CA LYS A 51 9.00 -23.20 -0.32
C LYS A 51 10.17 -22.82 -1.22
N LEU A 52 9.89 -22.12 -2.33
CA LEU A 52 10.90 -21.71 -3.31
C LEU A 52 11.66 -20.44 -2.88
N PHE A 53 11.14 -19.69 -1.90
CA PHE A 53 11.75 -18.46 -1.37
C PHE A 53 12.19 -18.65 0.10
N PRO A 54 13.24 -19.44 0.38
CA PRO A 54 13.59 -19.84 1.74
C PRO A 54 14.05 -18.68 2.65
N ASN A 55 14.61 -17.61 2.07
CA ASN A 55 15.27 -16.54 2.81
C ASN A 55 14.41 -15.28 3.03
N ILE A 56 13.08 -15.38 2.91
CA ILE A 56 12.18 -14.24 3.17
C ILE A 56 12.24 -13.82 4.65
N GLU A 57 12.51 -12.54 4.85
CA GLU A 57 12.51 -11.84 6.14
C GLU A 57 11.41 -10.77 6.19
N THR A 58 11.16 -10.10 5.06
CA THR A 58 10.07 -9.12 4.89
C THR A 58 8.96 -9.72 4.04
N PHE A 59 7.78 -9.94 4.60
CA PHE A 59 6.65 -10.54 3.88
C PHE A 59 5.66 -9.48 3.40
N HIS A 60 5.53 -9.36 2.08
CA HIS A 60 4.62 -8.46 1.41
C HIS A 60 3.24 -9.11 1.24
N ILE A 61 2.21 -8.39 1.67
CA ILE A 61 0.80 -8.77 1.51
C ILE A 61 0.18 -7.79 0.54
N TYR A 62 -0.09 -8.25 -0.68
CA TYR A 62 -0.53 -7.41 -1.79
C TYR A 62 -2.03 -7.22 -1.80
N ASN A 63 -2.79 -8.28 -1.50
CA ASN A 63 -4.24 -8.29 -1.41
C ASN A 63 -4.72 -8.78 -0.04
N LYS A 64 -5.99 -8.54 0.27
CA LYS A 64 -6.58 -8.93 1.55
C LYS A 64 -6.75 -10.45 1.66
N GLU A 65 -6.88 -11.12 0.52
CA GLU A 65 -7.13 -12.55 0.36
C GLU A 65 -5.84 -13.38 0.24
N ASP A 66 -4.66 -12.73 0.19
CA ASP A 66 -3.38 -13.43 0.08
C ASP A 66 -3.14 -14.35 1.30
N GLU A 67 -2.53 -15.51 1.06
CA GLU A 67 -2.08 -16.39 2.15
C GLU A 67 -0.97 -15.72 2.97
N ILE A 68 -1.11 -15.73 4.30
CA ILE A 68 -0.15 -15.12 5.22
C ILE A 68 0.61 -16.22 5.96
N PHE A 69 1.93 -16.16 5.88
CA PHE A 69 2.82 -17.10 6.57
C PHE A 69 3.48 -16.42 7.76
N LYS A 70 3.35 -17.02 8.95
CA LYS A 70 3.95 -16.53 10.21
C LYS A 70 5.20 -17.30 10.64
N GLU A 71 5.66 -18.21 9.80
CA GLU A 71 6.74 -19.14 10.12
C GLU A 71 8.09 -18.67 9.56
N GLY A 72 9.18 -19.25 10.08
CA GLY A 72 10.53 -19.03 9.58
C GLY A 72 11.15 -17.73 10.08
N ARG A 73 11.86 -17.01 9.19
CA ARG A 73 12.62 -15.79 9.52
C ARG A 73 11.84 -14.50 9.32
N ILE A 74 10.53 -14.58 9.09
CA ILE A 74 9.70 -13.40 8.81
C ILE A 74 9.59 -12.56 10.08
N ASN A 75 10.09 -11.33 10.03
CA ASN A 75 10.12 -10.40 11.16
C ASN A 75 9.42 -9.06 10.86
N LYS A 76 9.02 -8.85 9.60
CA LYS A 76 8.34 -7.64 9.14
C LYS A 76 7.29 -7.98 8.09
N TYR A 77 6.10 -7.39 8.21
CA TYR A 77 5.09 -7.42 7.16
C TYR A 77 4.95 -6.06 6.48
N VAL A 78 4.76 -6.06 5.17
CA VAL A 78 4.44 -4.86 4.37
C VAL A 78 3.08 -5.06 3.73
N ILE A 79 2.09 -4.29 4.16
CA ILE A 79 0.70 -4.37 3.73
C ILE A 79 0.43 -3.32 2.66
N TRP A 80 0.11 -3.77 1.45
CA TRP A 80 -0.12 -2.90 0.28
C TRP A 80 -1.59 -2.64 -0.01
N TYR A 81 -2.47 -3.58 0.31
CA TYR A 81 -3.89 -3.42 0.04
C TYR A 81 -4.48 -2.25 0.82
N LYS A 82 -5.50 -1.63 0.23
CA LYS A 82 -6.22 -0.50 0.81
C LYS A 82 -6.89 -0.90 2.13
N MET A 83 -6.64 -0.12 3.18
CA MET A 83 -7.19 -0.36 4.50
C MET A 83 -7.72 0.93 5.12
N SER A 84 -8.90 0.90 5.74
CA SER A 84 -9.42 2.07 6.47
C SER A 84 -8.58 2.36 7.71
N TYR A 85 -8.45 3.64 8.08
CA TYR A 85 -7.71 4.07 9.28
C TYR A 85 -8.28 3.44 10.57
N SER A 86 -9.61 3.22 10.63
CA SER A 86 -10.26 2.52 11.73
C SER A 86 -9.82 1.07 11.88
N ARG A 87 -9.54 0.38 10.76
CA ARG A 87 -9.02 -0.99 10.76
C ARG A 87 -7.54 -1.00 11.08
N TYR A 88 -6.77 -0.07 10.50
CA TYR A 88 -5.36 0.15 10.81
C TYR A 88 -5.12 0.25 12.32
N LEU A 89 -5.87 1.09 13.04
CA LEU A 89 -5.69 1.24 14.48
C LEU A 89 -5.93 -0.05 15.29
N LYS A 90 -6.75 -0.98 14.78
CA LYS A 90 -7.04 -2.26 15.44
C LYS A 90 -5.99 -3.34 15.14
N GLU A 91 -5.42 -3.30 13.95
CA GLU A 91 -4.53 -4.34 13.41
C GLU A 91 -3.06 -3.91 13.36
N LYS A 92 -2.73 -2.67 13.75
CA LYS A 92 -1.36 -2.17 13.68
C LYS A 92 -0.44 -2.92 14.63
N GLU A 93 0.68 -3.37 14.09
CA GLU A 93 1.82 -3.88 14.86
C GLU A 93 3.02 -2.99 14.56
N GLU A 94 3.85 -2.70 15.58
CA GLU A 94 4.91 -1.69 15.50
C GLU A 94 5.96 -1.96 14.41
N MET A 95 6.26 -3.24 14.16
CA MET A 95 7.25 -3.65 13.16
C MET A 95 6.70 -3.66 11.72
N ASN A 96 5.37 -3.57 11.57
CA ASN A 96 4.71 -3.71 10.27
C ASN A 96 4.56 -2.37 9.58
N GLU A 97 4.62 -2.41 8.26
CA GLU A 97 4.49 -1.25 7.40
C GLU A 97 3.20 -1.32 6.59
N TYR A 98 2.49 -0.20 6.52
CA TYR A 98 1.19 -0.10 5.86
C TYR A 98 1.26 1.00 4.81
N LYS A 99 1.04 0.64 3.55
CA LYS A 99 1.30 1.53 2.41
C LYS A 99 0.07 2.29 1.92
N ASN A 100 -1.13 1.84 2.28
CA ASN A 100 -2.38 2.40 1.75
C ASN A 100 -3.45 2.49 2.84
N ILE A 101 -3.28 3.45 3.75
CA ILE A 101 -4.25 3.74 4.80
C ILE A 101 -5.21 4.86 4.32
N GLU A 102 -6.50 4.56 4.30
CA GLU A 102 -7.57 5.48 3.88
C GLU A 102 -8.28 6.08 5.11
N TYR A 103 -8.36 7.41 5.15
CA TYR A 103 -9.23 8.13 6.07
C TYR A 103 -10.66 8.17 5.52
N THR A 104 -11.62 7.67 6.28
CA THR A 104 -12.99 7.44 5.80
C THR A 104 -13.99 8.33 6.52
N ARG A 105 -15.12 8.64 5.87
CA ARG A 105 -16.25 9.36 6.50
C ARG A 105 -16.68 8.71 7.82
N LYS A 106 -16.69 7.38 7.87
CA LYS A 106 -17.02 6.63 9.10
C LYS A 106 -16.08 6.97 10.25
N TYR A 107 -14.78 7.02 10.00
CA TYR A 107 -13.81 7.41 11.03
C TYR A 107 -13.96 8.88 11.39
N ARG A 108 -14.07 9.77 10.40
CA ARG A 108 -14.29 11.21 10.60
C ARG A 108 -15.49 11.49 11.52
N ASN A 109 -16.62 10.82 11.27
CA ASN A 109 -17.84 10.99 12.07
C ASN A 109 -17.66 10.60 13.56
N ILE A 110 -16.67 9.76 13.87
CA ILE A 110 -16.41 9.29 15.25
C ILE A 110 -15.33 10.14 15.93
N PHE A 111 -14.27 10.51 15.19
CA PHE A 111 -13.06 11.11 15.76
C PHE A 111 -12.82 12.57 15.35
N GLY A 112 -13.71 13.15 14.56
CA GLY A 112 -13.64 14.53 14.09
C GLY A 112 -12.93 14.69 12.75
N ASN A 113 -12.63 15.93 12.39
CA ASN A 113 -12.14 16.30 11.05
C ASN A 113 -10.61 16.24 10.91
N THR A 114 -9.87 15.96 11.98
CA THR A 114 -8.41 15.91 11.98
C THR A 114 -7.88 14.70 11.23
N ILE A 115 -7.11 14.94 10.16
CA ILE A 115 -6.47 13.91 9.35
C ILE A 115 -5.14 13.52 10.00
N GLN A 116 -4.93 12.22 10.21
CA GLN A 116 -3.75 11.69 10.89
C GLN A 116 -2.57 11.50 9.92
N LYS A 117 -1.34 11.65 10.41
CA LYS A 117 -0.11 11.61 9.59
C LYS A 117 0.21 10.23 9.00
N GLU A 118 -0.42 9.16 9.46
CA GLU A 118 -0.25 7.82 8.88
C GLU A 118 -1.21 7.58 7.70
N VAL A 119 -2.17 8.49 7.46
CA VAL A 119 -3.11 8.38 6.35
C VAL A 119 -2.40 8.64 5.02
N ASN A 120 -2.69 7.83 4.02
CA ASN A 120 -2.16 7.97 2.66
C ASN A 120 -3.21 8.48 1.66
N SER A 121 -4.50 8.29 1.95
CA SER A 121 -5.59 8.77 1.10
C SER A 121 -6.81 9.23 1.88
N LEU A 122 -7.56 10.20 1.32
CA LEU A 122 -8.89 10.56 1.82
C LEU A 122 -9.96 9.87 0.97
N GLY A 123 -10.85 9.12 1.62
CA GLY A 123 -11.80 8.26 0.94
C GLY A 123 -12.94 8.99 0.23
N ILE A 124 -13.71 8.22 -0.54
CA ILE A 124 -14.86 8.73 -1.31
C ILE A 124 -15.83 9.41 -0.35
N ASN A 125 -16.23 10.64 -0.70
CA ASN A 125 -17.17 11.45 0.09
C ASN A 125 -16.76 11.60 1.56
N CYS A 126 -15.46 11.54 1.89
CA CYS A 126 -14.98 11.53 3.28
C CYS A 126 -15.48 12.75 4.07
N PHE A 127 -15.42 13.93 3.46
CA PHE A 127 -15.88 15.21 3.98
C PHE A 127 -17.13 15.72 3.26
N TYR A 128 -17.89 14.87 2.57
CA TYR A 128 -19.12 15.30 1.88
C TYR A 128 -20.08 16.03 2.83
N GLU A 129 -20.53 17.22 2.41
CA GLU A 129 -21.36 18.16 3.18
C GLU A 129 -20.75 18.56 4.55
N CYS A 130 -19.42 18.57 4.68
CA CYS A 130 -18.76 18.98 5.91
C CYS A 130 -18.66 20.51 6.00
N ASN A 131 -19.69 21.13 6.58
CA ASN A 131 -19.76 22.58 6.76
C ASN A 131 -19.06 23.09 8.03
N ASP A 132 -18.50 22.19 8.85
CA ASP A 132 -17.78 22.53 10.07
C ASP A 132 -16.31 22.91 9.82
N ILE A 133 -15.78 22.61 8.62
CA ILE A 133 -14.40 22.92 8.24
C ILE A 133 -14.35 24.20 7.41
N GLN A 134 -13.54 25.15 7.85
CA GLN A 134 -13.20 26.35 7.05
C GLN A 134 -11.87 26.21 6.34
N GLU A 135 -10.95 25.45 6.94
CA GLU A 135 -9.63 25.19 6.40
C GLU A 135 -9.30 23.71 6.61
N SER A 136 -8.54 23.13 5.67
CA SER A 136 -8.06 21.76 5.78
C SER A 136 -6.57 21.69 5.45
N GLU A 137 -5.78 21.18 6.39
CA GLU A 137 -4.37 20.86 6.18
C GLU A 137 -4.23 19.40 5.79
N ILE A 138 -3.72 19.14 4.58
CA ILE A 138 -3.49 17.78 4.09
C ILE A 138 -2.08 17.34 4.51
N PRO A 139 -1.92 16.27 5.32
CA PRO A 139 -0.61 15.80 5.73
C PRO A 139 0.26 15.35 4.55
N THR A 140 1.58 15.48 4.67
CA THR A 140 2.56 15.11 3.61
C THR A 140 2.52 13.64 3.20
N SER A 141 1.96 12.78 4.06
CA SER A 141 1.76 11.34 3.81
C SER A 141 0.60 11.07 2.85
N VAL A 142 -0.34 12.01 2.71
CA VAL A 142 -1.51 11.88 1.84
C VAL A 142 -1.11 12.21 0.41
N SER A 143 -1.22 11.23 -0.47
CA SER A 143 -0.91 11.39 -1.90
C SER A 143 -2.17 11.50 -2.76
N LYS A 144 -3.34 11.11 -2.24
CA LYS A 144 -4.58 11.02 -3.00
C LYS A 144 -5.80 11.49 -2.21
N ILE A 145 -6.68 12.23 -2.88
CA ILE A 145 -8.04 12.52 -2.42
C ILE A 145 -9.02 11.89 -3.39
N GLU A 146 -9.93 11.04 -2.91
CA GLU A 146 -10.88 10.30 -3.76
C GLU A 146 -12.09 11.15 -4.19
N ASN A 147 -12.96 10.58 -5.03
CA ASN A 147 -14.11 11.27 -5.62
C ASN A 147 -15.04 11.89 -4.57
N GLY A 148 -15.50 13.11 -4.87
CA GLY A 148 -16.47 13.85 -4.04
C GLY A 148 -16.01 14.12 -2.60
N CYS A 149 -14.71 14.00 -2.30
CA CYS A 149 -14.22 14.00 -0.93
C CYS A 149 -14.66 15.24 -0.13
N PHE A 150 -14.59 16.43 -0.73
CA PHE A 150 -15.01 17.71 -0.16
C PHE A 150 -16.18 18.34 -0.94
N CYS A 151 -16.99 17.51 -1.60
CA CYS A 151 -18.17 17.99 -2.31
C CYS A 151 -19.18 18.56 -1.31
N GLU A 152 -19.84 19.67 -1.66
CA GLU A 152 -20.81 20.39 -0.83
C GLU A 152 -20.25 20.93 0.51
N CYS A 153 -18.92 21.11 0.63
CA CYS A 153 -18.29 21.74 1.79
C CYS A 153 -18.40 23.28 1.72
N SER A 154 -19.60 23.83 1.93
CA SER A 154 -19.88 25.27 1.71
C SER A 154 -19.05 26.23 2.57
N SER A 155 -18.57 25.80 3.73
CA SER A 155 -17.74 26.60 4.63
C SER A 155 -16.24 26.57 4.29
N LEU A 156 -15.79 25.61 3.46
CA LEU A 156 -14.38 25.37 3.20
C LEU A 156 -13.80 26.43 2.26
N LYS A 157 -12.84 27.22 2.78
CA LYS A 157 -12.21 28.34 2.07
C LYS A 157 -10.81 28.01 1.58
N THR A 158 -10.06 27.23 2.35
CA THR A 158 -8.64 26.99 2.10
C THR A 158 -8.30 25.51 2.28
N ILE A 159 -7.49 24.98 1.37
CA ILE A 159 -6.89 23.65 1.53
C ILE A 159 -5.40 23.75 1.24
N ASN A 160 -4.60 23.36 2.23
CA ASN A 160 -3.15 23.31 2.10
C ASN A 160 -2.75 21.92 1.62
N ILE A 161 -2.27 21.83 0.37
CA ILE A 161 -1.86 20.59 -0.28
C ILE A 161 -0.33 20.47 -0.23
N PRO A 162 0.23 19.32 0.20
CA PRO A 162 1.68 19.13 0.24
C PRO A 162 2.26 18.95 -1.16
N SER A 163 3.54 19.27 -1.32
CA SER A 163 4.24 19.13 -2.62
C SER A 163 4.38 17.67 -3.08
N SER A 164 4.24 16.71 -2.18
CA SER A 164 4.24 15.26 -2.48
C SER A 164 2.90 14.74 -3.00
N PHE A 165 1.86 15.58 -3.05
CA PHE A 165 0.52 15.20 -3.47
C PHE A 165 0.46 14.82 -4.96
N THR A 166 -0.34 13.82 -5.31
CA THR A 166 -0.34 13.24 -6.67
C THR A 166 -1.65 13.39 -7.41
N SER A 167 -2.82 13.26 -6.75
CA SER A 167 -4.07 13.12 -7.48
C SER A 167 -5.34 13.49 -6.71
N PHE A 168 -6.25 14.18 -7.40
CA PHE A 168 -7.61 14.46 -6.95
C PHE A 168 -8.63 13.60 -7.70
N GLY A 169 -9.69 13.21 -6.99
CA GLY A 169 -10.85 12.56 -7.55
C GLY A 169 -11.81 13.52 -8.25
N ILE A 170 -12.76 12.95 -8.98
CA ILE A 170 -13.81 13.67 -9.71
C ILE A 170 -14.73 14.39 -8.72
N CYS A 171 -15.14 15.61 -9.07
CA CYS A 171 -16.03 16.47 -8.27
C CYS A 171 -15.56 16.64 -6.80
N CYS A 172 -14.27 16.54 -6.54
CA CYS A 172 -13.72 16.60 -5.18
C CYS A 172 -14.07 17.90 -4.45
N PHE A 173 -14.20 19.01 -5.17
CA PHE A 173 -14.52 20.35 -4.64
C PHE A 173 -15.72 20.98 -5.35
N TYR A 174 -16.70 20.14 -5.73
CA TYR A 174 -17.94 20.63 -6.32
C TYR A 174 -18.84 21.25 -5.24
N HIS A 175 -19.53 22.33 -5.60
CA HIS A 175 -20.44 23.11 -4.76
C HIS A 175 -21.76 23.33 -5.50
#